data_AF-A0A7S2PAH4-F1
#
_entry.id   AF-A0A7S2PAH4-F1
#
_cell.length_a   1.000
_cell.length_b   1.000
_cell.length_c   1.000
_cell.angle_alpha   90.00
_cell.angle_beta   90.00
_cell.angle_gamma   90.00
#
_symmetry.space_group_name_H-M   'P 1'
#
loop_
_entity.id
_entity.type
_entity.pdbx_description
1 polymer ?
#
loop_
_entity_poly.entity_id
_entity_poly.type
_entity_poly.pdbx_seq_one_letter_code
_entity_poly.pdbx_strand_id
1 'polypeptide(L)'
;RSSLKGASDRPHLMFFAGTPNSCLRRSIVDAFVNSTDEDVRVFGAALPRRDFREELFSARFCLVPDGFSAISARLYEVMMHGCVPVVISEAFHPPFERVVDFRRFAVFARPGEVKVVHRLLRGVPRAQHAALHGQLE
;
A
#
# COMPACT_ATOMS: atom_id res chain seq x y z
N ARG A 1 -1.60 21.04 -8.91
CA ARG A 1 -0.61 20.50 -7.96
C ARG A 1 -1.36 19.53 -7.05
N SER A 2 -1.10 18.22 -7.10
CA SER A 2 -1.63 17.29 -6.09
C SER A 2 -0.72 17.40 -4.88
N SER A 3 -1.15 18.14 -3.87
CA SER A 3 -0.41 18.32 -2.62
C SER A 3 -0.48 17.05 -1.78
N LEU A 4 0.52 16.84 -0.92
CA LEU A 4 0.45 15.87 0.18
C LEU A 4 -0.86 16.10 0.95
N LYS A 5 -1.63 15.03 1.13
CA LYS A 5 -2.84 15.02 1.95
C LYS A 5 -2.50 14.49 3.34
N GLY A 6 -3.05 15.14 4.36
CA GLY A 6 -2.93 14.67 5.75
C GLY A 6 -3.62 13.31 5.96
N ALA A 7 -3.36 12.67 7.08
CA ALA A 7 -3.90 11.35 7.40
C ALA A 7 -5.44 11.26 7.26
N SER A 8 -6.14 12.33 7.64
CA SER A 8 -7.61 12.41 7.63
C SER A 8 -8.21 12.68 6.25
N ASP A 9 -7.45 13.27 5.32
CA ASP A 9 -7.93 13.74 4.01
C ASP A 9 -7.79 12.70 2.89
N ARG A 10 -7.49 11.44 3.26
CA ARG A 10 -7.28 10.31 2.35
C ARG A 10 -8.56 9.48 2.23
N PRO A 11 -9.36 9.63 1.15
CA PRO A 11 -10.65 8.97 1.04
C PRO A 11 -10.55 7.45 0.80
N HIS A 12 -9.52 6.98 0.10
CA HIS A 12 -9.39 5.56 -0.22
C HIS A 12 -8.76 4.79 0.94
N LEU A 13 -9.30 3.62 1.25
CA LEU A 13 -8.73 2.69 2.21
C LEU A 13 -7.39 2.17 1.70
N MET A 14 -7.41 1.53 0.53
CA MET A 14 -6.21 0.89 -0.01
C MET A 14 -6.07 1.08 -1.52
N PHE A 15 -4.83 1.14 -1.97
CA PHE A 15 -4.48 1.27 -3.39
C PHE A 15 -3.44 0.24 -3.86
N PHE A 16 -3.62 -0.27 -5.07
CA PHE A 16 -2.60 -0.98 -5.84
C PHE A 16 -2.81 -0.76 -7.34
N ALA A 17 -1.74 -0.50 -8.08
CA ALA A 17 -1.74 -0.60 -9.53
C ALA A 17 -0.47 -1.32 -10.02
N GLY A 18 -0.64 -2.28 -10.94
CA GLY A 18 0.48 -3.00 -11.52
C GLY A 18 0.06 -4.19 -12.37
N THR A 19 0.95 -4.62 -13.25
CA THR A 19 0.72 -5.80 -14.08
C THR A 19 0.77 -7.09 -13.23
N PRO A 20 -0.12 -8.07 -13.48
CA PRO A 20 -0.16 -9.36 -12.75
C PRO A 20 0.92 -10.33 -13.24
N ASN A 21 2.18 -9.89 -13.15
CA ASN A 21 3.38 -10.61 -13.61
C ASN A 21 4.00 -11.55 -12.57
N SER A 22 3.35 -11.74 -11.42
CA SER A 22 3.70 -12.73 -10.38
C SER A 22 2.44 -13.33 -9.78
N CYS A 23 2.55 -14.52 -9.15
CA CYS A 23 1.42 -15.17 -8.47
C CYS A 23 0.78 -14.25 -7.41
N LEU A 24 1.60 -13.54 -6.63
CA LEU A 24 1.11 -12.62 -5.61
C LEU A 24 0.36 -11.43 -6.21
N ARG A 25 0.92 -10.78 -7.25
CA ARG A 25 0.26 -9.66 -7.93
C ARG A 25 -1.03 -10.09 -8.62
N ARG A 26 -1.03 -11.29 -9.23
CA ARG A 26 -2.25 -11.88 -9.81
C ARG A 26 -3.31 -12.11 -8.74
N SER A 27 -2.93 -12.69 -7.60
CA SER A 27 -3.87 -12.88 -6.49
C SER A 27 -4.46 -11.58 -5.95
N ILE A 28 -3.70 -10.48 -5.95
CA ILE A 28 -4.21 -9.16 -5.54
C ILE A 28 -5.20 -8.62 -6.57
N VAL A 29 -4.84 -8.67 -7.85
CA VAL A 29 -5.70 -8.20 -8.95
C VAL A 29 -6.99 -9.02 -9.01
N ASP A 30 -6.90 -10.35 -9.01
CA ASP A 30 -8.05 -11.24 -9.04
C ASP A 30 -9.00 -11.03 -7.85
N ALA A 31 -8.44 -10.71 -6.67
CA ALA A 31 -9.24 -10.49 -5.47
C ALA A 31 -9.97 -9.14 -5.46
N PHE A 32 -9.44 -8.09 -6.09
CA PHE A 32 -9.88 -6.71 -5.83
C PHE A 32 -10.13 -5.84 -7.06
N VAL A 33 -9.76 -6.24 -8.28
CA VAL A 33 -9.96 -5.40 -9.48
C VAL A 33 -11.43 -5.10 -9.77
N ASN A 34 -12.32 -6.02 -9.38
CA ASN A 34 -13.78 -5.89 -9.50
C ASN A 34 -14.45 -5.62 -8.13
N SER A 35 -13.70 -5.07 -7.17
CA SER A 35 -14.24 -4.72 -5.85
C SER A 35 -15.41 -3.75 -5.99
N THR A 36 -16.51 -4.01 -5.27
CA THR A 36 -17.64 -3.08 -5.17
C THR A 36 -17.38 -1.98 -4.13
N ASP A 37 -16.35 -2.12 -3.29
CA ASP A 37 -15.94 -1.11 -2.31
C ASP A 37 -15.24 0.06 -3.01
N GLU A 38 -15.84 1.24 -3.00
CA GLU A 38 -15.30 2.45 -3.65
C GLU A 38 -13.96 2.93 -3.07
N ASP A 39 -13.69 2.60 -1.80
CA ASP A 39 -12.45 2.94 -1.11
C ASP A 39 -11.35 1.87 -1.31
N VAL A 40 -11.60 0.83 -2.11
CA VAL A 40 -10.62 -0.17 -2.55
C VAL A 40 -10.26 0.09 -4.02
N ARG A 41 -9.06 0.59 -4.26
CA ARG A 41 -8.59 1.04 -5.58
C ARG A 41 -7.53 0.08 -6.13
N VAL A 42 -7.94 -0.92 -6.91
CA VAL A 42 -7.01 -1.91 -7.47
C VAL A 42 -7.07 -1.97 -8.99
N PHE A 43 -5.92 -1.84 -9.65
CA PHE A 43 -5.80 -1.83 -11.10
C PHE A 43 -4.80 -2.90 -11.57
N GLY A 44 -5.24 -3.79 -12.45
CA GLY A 44 -4.42 -4.85 -13.07
C GLY A 44 -3.47 -4.40 -14.17
N ALA A 45 -3.20 -3.09 -14.27
CA ALA A 45 -2.36 -2.48 -15.27
C ALA A 45 -1.57 -1.29 -14.68
N ALA A 46 -0.56 -0.83 -15.42
CA ALA A 46 0.08 0.44 -15.10
C ALA A 46 -0.88 1.60 -15.39
N LEU A 47 -0.93 2.57 -14.49
CA LEU A 47 -1.67 3.81 -14.68
C LEU A 47 -0.77 4.90 -15.27
N PRO A 48 -1.34 5.90 -15.98
CA PRO A 48 -0.62 7.12 -16.30
C PRO A 48 -0.02 7.75 -15.03
N ARG A 49 1.18 8.34 -15.15
CA ARG A 49 1.93 8.88 -13.99
C ARG A 49 1.10 9.83 -13.12
N ARG A 50 0.26 10.67 -13.74
CA ARG A 50 -0.59 11.61 -13.02
C ARG A 50 -1.63 10.89 -12.16
N ASP A 51 -2.36 9.94 -12.75
CA ASP A 51 -3.45 9.24 -12.08
C ASP A 51 -2.90 8.33 -10.99
N PHE A 52 -1.79 7.63 -11.26
CA PHE A 52 -1.06 6.86 -10.25
C PHE A 52 -0.69 7.71 -9.04
N ARG A 53 -0.18 8.93 -9.28
CA ARG A 53 0.20 9.86 -8.21
C ARG A 53 -1.01 10.35 -7.41
N GLU A 54 -2.12 10.63 -8.09
CA GLU A 54 -3.37 11.07 -7.45
C GLU A 54 -3.96 9.99 -6.55
N GLU A 55 -3.88 8.72 -6.96
CA GLU A 55 -4.25 7.57 -6.13
C GLU A 55 -3.34 7.45 -4.90
N LEU A 56 -2.02 7.57 -5.06
CA LEU A 56 -1.06 7.54 -3.93
C LEU A 56 -1.34 8.62 -2.88
N PHE A 57 -1.65 9.85 -3.31
CA PHE A 57 -2.01 10.93 -2.39
C PHE A 57 -3.38 10.74 -1.72
N SER A 58 -4.26 9.93 -2.32
CA SER A 58 -5.64 9.75 -1.85
C SER A 58 -5.86 8.48 -1.05
N ALA A 59 -4.93 7.52 -1.10
CA ALA A 59 -5.00 6.28 -0.35
C ALA A 59 -4.36 6.39 1.03
N ARG A 60 -5.01 5.78 2.02
CA ARG A 60 -4.47 5.61 3.38
C ARG A 60 -3.36 4.58 3.41
N PHE A 61 -3.59 3.46 2.75
CA PHE A 61 -2.70 2.31 2.68
C PHE A 61 -2.37 1.97 1.23
N CYS A 62 -1.13 1.59 0.92
CA CYS A 62 -0.76 1.19 -0.43
C CYS A 62 -0.10 -0.18 -0.40
N LEU A 63 -0.62 -1.12 -1.19
CA LEU A 63 -0.09 -2.47 -1.22
C LEU A 63 1.27 -2.48 -1.91
N VAL A 64 2.25 -3.08 -1.24
CA VAL A 64 3.61 -3.29 -1.71
C VAL A 64 3.85 -4.81 -1.71
N PRO A 65 3.30 -5.55 -2.68
CA PRO A 65 3.63 -6.95 -2.85
C PRO A 65 5.07 -7.11 -3.34
N ASP A 66 5.66 -8.25 -3.02
CA ASP A 66 6.94 -8.65 -3.60
C ASP A 66 6.96 -8.52 -5.13
N GLY A 67 8.07 -8.00 -5.64
CA GLY A 67 8.38 -7.96 -7.06
C GLY A 67 9.31 -9.11 -7.45
N PHE A 68 10.05 -8.92 -8.55
CA PHE A 68 11.17 -9.80 -8.92
C PHE A 68 12.31 -9.75 -7.88
N SER A 69 12.40 -8.67 -7.11
CA SER A 69 13.21 -8.51 -5.91
C SER A 69 12.33 -8.09 -4.72
N ALA A 70 12.77 -8.42 -3.50
CA ALA A 70 12.05 -8.11 -2.25
C ALA A 70 11.89 -6.60 -1.99
N ILE A 71 12.74 -5.76 -2.59
CA ILE A 71 12.61 -4.30 -2.51
C ILE A 71 12.18 -3.77 -3.88
N SER A 72 10.90 -3.49 -4.02
CA SER A 72 10.41 -2.77 -5.20
C SER A 72 10.55 -1.26 -4.99
N ALA A 73 10.89 -0.52 -6.06
CA ALA A 73 10.85 0.94 -6.06
C ALA A 73 9.50 1.52 -5.58
N ARG A 74 8.45 0.69 -5.59
CA ARG A 74 7.13 1.00 -5.06
C ARG A 74 7.16 1.37 -3.58
N LEU A 75 8.00 0.73 -2.75
CA LEU A 75 8.05 1.03 -1.32
C LEU A 75 8.41 2.50 -1.08
N TYR A 76 9.49 2.96 -1.72
CA TYR A 76 9.92 4.35 -1.64
C TYR A 76 8.88 5.30 -2.24
N GLU A 77 8.32 4.98 -3.40
CA GLU A 77 7.32 5.82 -4.07
C GLU A 77 6.07 6.00 -3.21
N VAL A 78 5.59 4.93 -2.56
CA VAL A 78 4.46 4.96 -1.61
C VAL A 78 4.75 5.85 -0.41
N MET A 79 5.94 5.69 0.20
CA MET A 79 6.37 6.50 1.36
C MET A 79 6.46 7.99 1.01
N MET A 80 7.05 8.34 -0.14
CA MET A 80 7.19 9.74 -0.59
C MET A 80 5.85 10.46 -0.82
N HIS A 81 4.76 9.71 -0.99
CA HIS A 81 3.41 10.27 -1.15
C HIS A 81 2.60 10.19 0.15
N GLY A 82 3.25 9.84 1.27
CA GLY A 82 2.63 9.67 2.58
C GLY A 82 1.58 8.56 2.61
N CYS A 83 1.59 7.62 1.66
CA CYS A 83 0.70 6.47 1.73
C CYS A 83 1.34 5.41 2.61
N VAL A 84 0.63 4.88 3.61
CA VAL A 84 1.22 3.90 4.54
C VAL A 84 1.47 2.58 3.78
N PRO A 85 2.72 2.13 3.62
CA PRO A 85 3.00 0.89 2.91
C PRO A 85 2.44 -0.33 3.64
N VAL A 86 1.77 -1.20 2.88
CA VAL A 86 1.34 -2.53 3.31
C VAL A 86 2.23 -3.54 2.59
N VAL A 87 3.30 -3.96 3.25
CA VAL A 87 4.27 -4.90 2.70
C VAL A 87 3.66 -6.30 2.74
N ILE A 88 3.49 -6.91 1.57
CA ILE A 88 2.97 -8.28 1.44
C ILE A 88 4.09 -9.18 0.95
N SER A 89 4.71 -9.90 1.89
CA SER A 89 5.91 -10.71 1.65
C SER A 89 6.10 -11.77 2.72
N GLU A 90 6.71 -12.91 2.35
CA GLU A 90 7.24 -13.90 3.32
C GLU A 90 8.74 -13.67 3.63
N ALA A 91 9.44 -12.90 2.79
CA ALA A 91 10.91 -12.81 2.80
C ALA A 91 11.44 -11.37 2.84
N PHE A 92 10.58 -10.38 3.08
CA PHE A 92 11.00 -8.99 3.17
C PHE A 92 11.82 -8.75 4.44
N HIS A 93 13.09 -8.41 4.23
CA HIS A 93 14.00 -7.97 5.28
C HIS A 93 14.26 -6.47 5.07
N PRO A 94 13.74 -5.58 5.93
CA PRO A 94 13.92 -4.16 5.76
C PRO A 94 15.42 -3.78 5.83
N PRO A 95 15.91 -2.89 4.95
CA PRO A 95 17.26 -2.39 5.07
C PRO A 95 17.41 -1.64 6.40
N PHE A 96 18.55 -1.83 7.06
CA PHE A 96 18.86 -1.21 8.36
C PHE A 96 17.85 -1.54 9.48
N GLU A 97 17.22 -2.73 9.46
CA GLU A 97 16.22 -3.16 10.47
C GLU A 97 16.68 -3.05 11.94
N ARG A 98 17.98 -3.00 12.20
CA ARG A 98 18.55 -2.76 13.55
C ARG A 98 18.45 -1.31 14.01
N VAL A 99 18.21 -0.37 13.09
CA VAL A 99 18.21 1.08 13.31
C VAL A 99 16.83 1.66 12.98
N VAL A 100 16.20 1.18 11.91
CA VAL A 100 14.91 1.66 11.43
C VAL A 100 13.84 0.60 11.71
N ASP A 101 12.94 0.89 12.64
CA ASP A 101 11.77 0.04 12.87
C ASP A 101 10.66 0.38 11.88
N PHE A 102 10.58 -0.41 10.80
CA PHE A 102 9.56 -0.26 9.77
C PHE A 102 8.14 -0.40 10.31
N ARG A 103 7.92 -1.07 11.45
CA ARG A 103 6.58 -1.19 12.06
C ARG A 103 6.01 0.15 12.53
N ARG A 104 6.86 1.18 12.63
CA ARG A 104 6.43 2.55 12.97
C ARG A 104 5.75 3.26 11.80
N PHE A 105 5.94 2.80 10.57
CA PHE A 105 5.40 3.46 9.37
C PHE A 105 4.84 2.51 8.30
N ALA A 106 4.88 1.19 8.53
CA ALA A 106 4.41 0.18 7.60
C ALA A 106 3.53 -0.86 8.30
N VAL A 107 2.60 -1.44 7.54
CA VAL A 107 1.82 -2.62 7.93
C VAL A 107 2.40 -3.82 7.18
N PHE A 108 2.48 -4.98 7.85
CA PHE A 108 2.95 -6.22 7.27
C PHE A 108 1.80 -7.21 7.17
N ALA A 109 1.67 -7.86 6.02
CA ALA A 109 0.72 -8.94 5.80
C ALA A 109 1.41 -10.08 5.03
N ARG A 110 0.91 -11.30 5.22
CA ARG A 110 1.39 -12.48 4.51
C ARG A 110 0.66 -12.62 3.17
N PRO A 111 1.29 -13.21 2.14
CA PRO A 111 0.62 -13.60 0.91
C PRO A 111 -0.70 -14.38 1.10
N GLY A 112 -0.79 -15.23 2.14
CA GLY A 112 -2.03 -15.95 2.47
C GLY A 112 -3.19 -15.04 2.92
N GLU A 113 -2.90 -13.81 3.33
CA GLU A 113 -3.89 -12.85 3.85
C GLU A 113 -4.44 -11.90 2.79
N VAL A 114 -3.99 -12.01 1.53
CA VAL A 114 -4.39 -11.11 0.43
C VAL A 114 -5.91 -10.94 0.35
N LYS A 115 -6.68 -12.04 0.39
CA LYS A 115 -8.16 -11.99 0.27
C LYS A 115 -8.83 -11.25 1.44
N VAL A 116 -8.16 -11.11 2.57
CA VAL A 116 -8.72 -10.49 3.78
C VAL A 116 -8.05 -9.16 4.14
N VAL A 117 -7.04 -8.73 3.36
CA VAL A 117 -6.22 -7.56 3.67
C VAL A 117 -7.06 -6.28 3.84
N HIS A 118 -8.07 -6.06 3.00
CA HIS A 118 -8.98 -4.92 3.15
C HIS A 118 -9.68 -4.89 4.51
N ARG A 119 -10.09 -6.05 5.06
CA ARG A 119 -10.71 -6.15 6.40
C ARG A 119 -9.70 -5.85 7.50
N LEU A 120 -8.48 -6.36 7.38
CA LEU A 120 -7.39 -6.05 8.32
C LEU A 120 -7.13 -4.54 8.35
N LEU A 121 -7.05 -3.90 7.19
CA LEU A 121 -6.83 -2.47 7.07
C LEU A 121 -8.01 -1.63 7.56
N ARG A 122 -9.26 -2.08 7.38
CA ARG A 122 -10.45 -1.44 8.00
C ARG A 122 -10.40 -1.52 9.52
N GLY A 123 -9.81 -2.58 10.07
CA GLY A 123 -9.63 -2.78 11.50
C GLY A 123 -8.59 -1.85 12.14
N VAL A 124 -7.72 -1.20 11.34
CA VAL A 124 -6.73 -0.24 11.84
C VAL A 124 -7.44 1.05 12.27
N PRO A 125 -7.42 1.42 13.56
CA PRO A 125 -8.05 2.66 14.02
C PRO A 125 -7.44 3.89 13.33
N ARG A 126 -8.26 4.93 13.12
CA ARG A 126 -7.81 6.18 12.50
C ARG A 126 -6.61 6.82 13.22
N ALA A 127 -6.56 6.73 14.56
CA ALA A 127 -5.43 7.21 15.34
C ALA A 127 -4.14 6.42 15.07
N GLN A 128 -4.24 5.09 14.89
CA GLN A 128 -3.10 4.26 14.54
C GLN A 128 -2.62 4.56 13.10
N HIS A 129 -3.54 4.72 12.15
CA HIS A 129 -3.19 5.17 10.80
C HIS A 129 -2.50 6.54 10.81
N ALA A 130 -3.00 7.49 11.59
CA ALA A 130 -2.37 8.81 11.73
C ALA A 130 -0.97 8.74 12.35
N ALA A 131 -0.73 7.86 13.32
CA ALA A 131 0.59 7.64 13.89
C ALA A 131 1.57 7.05 12.86
N LEU A 132 1.14 6.06 12.06
CA LEU A 132 1.93 5.49 10.96
C LEU A 132 2.24 6.54 9.89
N HIS A 133 1.22 7.33 9.51
CA HIS A 133 1.30 8.39 8.50
C HIS A 133 2.28 9.49 8.92
N GLY A 134 2.22 9.95 10.17
CA GLY A 134 3.11 11.00 10.68
C GLY A 134 4.59 10.59 10.84
N GLN A 135 4.94 9.33 10.57
CA GLN A 135 6.35 8.91 10.45
C GLN A 135 6.87 9.00 9.00
N LEU A 136 6.00 9.30 8.04
CA LEU A 136 6.34 9.50 6.62
C LEU A 136 6.52 10.98 6.25
N GLU A 137 6.23 11.89 7.18
CA GLU A 137 6.36 13.35 7.04
C GLU A 137 7.72 13.88 7.51
#